data_AF-A0A7S2HSA4-F1
#
_entry.id   AF-A0A7S2HSA4-F1
#
_cell.length_a   1.000
_cell.length_b   1.000
_cell.length_c   1.000
_cell.angle_alpha   90.00
_cell.angle_beta   90.00
_cell.angle_gamma   90.00
#
_symmetry.space_group_name_H-M   'P 1'
#
loop_
_entity.id
_entity.type
_entity.pdbx_description
1 polymer ?
#
loop_
_entity_poly.entity_id
_entity_poly.type
_entity_poly.pdbx_seq_one_letter_code
_entity_poly.pdbx_strand_id
1 'polypeptide(L)'
;KEAIDAGAVQVILHAMNIHATHADIQSCGMKAVGLICVGNEADALALKQNATFESGAIYTLVAGMQAHTTVAAIQERGAATIGNLTSSTDDAAISRKHLAAKAGA
;
A
#
# COMPACT_ATOMS: atom_id res chain seq x y z
N LYS A 1 17.12 9.57 -1.32
CA LYS A 1 17.76 8.57 -2.20
C LYS A 1 17.78 7.15 -1.59
N GLU A 2 17.86 6.98 -0.26
CA GLU A 2 18.03 5.63 0.35
C GLU A 2 16.75 4.93 0.83
N ALA A 3 15.58 5.58 0.82
CA ALA A 3 14.30 4.91 1.14
C ALA A 3 13.69 4.15 -0.06
N ILE A 4 14.25 4.34 -1.27
CA ILE A 4 13.74 3.75 -2.52
C ILE A 4 14.59 2.57 -3.00
N ASP A 5 15.48 2.06 -2.16
CA ASP A 5 15.77 0.64 -2.25
C ASP A 5 14.51 -0.07 -1.78
N ALA A 6 13.96 -0.94 -2.63
CA ALA A 6 12.77 -1.75 -2.42
C ALA A 6 12.89 -2.74 -1.24
N GLY A 7 13.49 -2.33 -0.13
CA GLY A 7 13.46 -2.99 1.17
C GLY A 7 12.63 -2.23 2.19
N ALA A 8 12.60 -0.89 2.16
CA ALA A 8 11.88 -0.11 3.18
C ALA A 8 10.38 -0.42 3.18
N VAL A 9 9.78 -0.47 2.00
CA VAL A 9 8.34 -0.74 1.86
C VAL A 9 8.00 -2.19 2.21
N GLN A 10 8.86 -3.13 1.84
CA GLN A 10 8.73 -4.55 2.13
C GLN A 10 8.81 -4.80 3.63
N VAL A 11 9.71 -4.10 4.34
CA VAL A 11 9.79 -4.14 5.81
C VAL A 11 8.51 -3.58 6.43
N ILE A 12 7.99 -2.46 5.92
CA ILE A 12 6.73 -1.89 6.41
C ILE A 12 5.56 -2.86 6.21
N LEU A 13 5.40 -3.43 5.01
CA LEU A 13 4.35 -4.41 4.70
C LEU A 13 4.49 -5.67 5.55
N HIS A 14 5.72 -6.14 5.77
CA HIS A 14 5.99 -7.28 6.63
C HIS A 14 5.60 -7.00 8.09
N ALA A 15 5.95 -5.83 8.62
CA ALA A 15 5.56 -5.42 9.96
C ALA A 15 4.03 -5.31 10.11
N MET A 16 3.35 -4.74 9.10
CA MET A 16 1.89 -4.71 9.07
C MET A 16 1.27 -6.11 9.05
N ASN A 17 1.88 -7.07 8.35
CA ASN A 17 1.38 -8.45 8.32
C ASN A 17 1.56 -9.16 9.68
N ILE A 18 2.74 -9.01 10.31
CA ILE A 18 2.99 -9.58 11.65
C ILE A 18 2.05 -8.96 12.69
N HIS A 19 1.82 -7.65 12.61
CA HIS A 19 1.02 -6.90 13.57
C HIS A 19 -0.35 -6.51 13.00
N ALA A 20 -1.02 -7.45 12.33
CA ALA A 20 -2.30 -7.24 11.65
C ALA A 20 -3.41 -6.67 12.55
N THR A 21 -3.37 -6.97 13.85
CA THR A 21 -4.38 -6.56 14.84
C THR A 21 -4.03 -5.28 15.61
N HIS A 22 -2.87 -4.67 15.33
CA HIS A 22 -2.43 -3.46 16.03
C HIS A 22 -2.81 -2.23 15.21
N ALA A 23 -3.86 -1.53 15.64
CA ALA A 23 -4.43 -0.42 14.89
C ALA A 23 -3.40 0.68 14.58
N ASP A 24 -2.54 1.03 15.54
CA ASP A 24 -1.51 2.05 15.34
C ASP A 24 -0.47 1.64 14.29
N ILE A 25 -0.06 0.37 14.28
CA ILE A 25 0.90 -0.15 13.29
C ILE A 25 0.27 -0.15 11.90
N GLN A 26 -1.00 -0.57 11.78
CA GLN A 26 -1.72 -0.48 10.51
C GLN A 26 -1.81 0.97 10.02
N SER A 27 -2.20 1.87 10.92
CA SER A 27 -2.41 3.28 10.60
C SER A 27 -1.11 3.99 10.20
N CYS A 28 0.00 3.69 10.87
CA CYS A 28 1.33 4.20 10.54
C CYS A 28 1.88 3.58 9.27
N GLY A 29 1.72 2.27 9.09
CA GLY A 29 2.19 1.54 7.92
C GLY A 29 1.50 2.01 6.63
N MET A 30 0.18 2.11 6.63
CA MET A 30 -0.59 2.64 5.50
C MET A 30 -0.13 4.05 5.11
N LYS A 31 0.02 4.94 6.10
CA LYS A 31 0.52 6.30 5.87
C LYS A 31 1.92 6.30 5.25
N ALA A 32 2.84 5.48 5.77
CA ALA A 32 4.20 5.40 5.26
C ALA A 32 4.24 4.90 3.81
N VAL A 33 3.51 3.81 3.50
CA VAL A 33 3.39 3.28 2.13
C VAL A 33 2.82 4.35 1.20
N GLY A 34 1.74 5.03 1.61
CA GLY A 34 1.12 6.09 0.83
C GLY A 34 2.09 7.24 0.51
N LEU A 35 2.85 7.71 1.50
CA LEU A 35 3.83 8.79 1.31
C LEU A 35 4.95 8.39 0.35
N ILE A 36 5.48 7.17 0.48
CA ILE A 36 6.53 6.66 -0.42
C ILE A 36 5.99 6.57 -1.86
N CYS A 37 4.72 6.23 -2.03
CA CYS A 37 4.09 6.03 -3.34
C CYS A 37 3.55 7.32 -3.99
N VAL A 38 3.47 8.45 -3.28
CA VAL A 38 2.97 9.74 -3.82
C VAL A 38 4.09 10.58 -4.47
N GLY A 39 5.36 10.26 -4.23
CA GLY A 39 6.47 10.96 -4.87
C GLY A 39 6.34 10.97 -6.41
N ASN A 40 6.57 12.13 -7.03
CA ASN A 40 6.61 12.28 -8.49
C ASN A 40 8.01 11.94 -9.06
N GLU A 41 8.82 11.22 -8.29
CA GLU A 41 10.15 10.78 -8.69
C GLU A 41 10.01 9.47 -9.48
N ALA A 42 10.82 9.29 -10.52
CA ALA A 42 10.85 8.08 -11.36
C ALA A 42 10.92 6.79 -10.53
N ASP A 43 11.58 6.88 -9.37
CA ASP A 43 11.77 5.80 -8.42
C ASP A 43 10.44 5.35 -7.75
N ALA A 44 9.53 6.27 -7.42
CA ALA A 44 8.22 5.94 -6.87
C ALA A 44 7.30 5.30 -7.92
N LEU A 45 7.45 5.71 -9.19
CA LEU A 45 6.77 5.05 -10.31
C LEU A 45 7.31 3.64 -10.53
N ALA A 46 8.63 3.46 -10.57
CA ALA A 46 9.27 2.17 -10.72
C ALA A 46 8.91 1.21 -9.57
N LEU A 47 8.85 1.71 -8.33
CA LEU A 47 8.35 0.95 -7.19
C LEU A 47 6.91 0.51 -7.40
N LYS A 48 6.01 1.44 -7.77
CA LYS A 48 4.60 1.13 -8.04
C LYS A 48 4.44 0.11 -9.17
N GLN A 49 5.33 0.07 -10.15
CA GLN A 49 5.32 -0.88 -11.28
C GLN A 49 5.94 -2.24 -10.93
N ASN A 50 6.61 -2.38 -9.78
CA ASN A 50 7.19 -3.65 -9.37
C ASN A 50 6.07 -4.62 -8.97
N ALA A 51 5.85 -5.66 -9.78
CA ALA A 51 4.77 -6.63 -9.59
C ALA A 51 4.78 -7.31 -8.20
N THR A 52 5.96 -7.54 -7.60
CA THR A 52 6.07 -8.10 -6.25
C THR A 52 5.56 -7.12 -5.20
N PHE A 53 5.88 -5.83 -5.37
CA PHE A 53 5.34 -4.78 -4.53
C PHE A 53 3.83 -4.62 -4.74
N GLU A 54 3.35 -4.54 -5.99
CA GLU A 54 1.93 -4.34 -6.30
C GLU A 54 1.03 -5.38 -5.65
N SER A 55 1.36 -6.66 -5.85
CA SER A 55 0.61 -7.77 -5.28
C SER A 55 0.66 -7.72 -3.75
N GLY A 56 1.85 -7.68 -3.16
CA GLY A 56 2.00 -7.70 -1.71
C GLY A 56 1.37 -6.49 -1.00
N ALA A 57 1.53 -5.30 -1.56
CA ALA A 57 1.07 -4.06 -0.95
C ALA A 57 -0.45 -4.00 -0.88
N ILE A 58 -1.13 -4.22 -2.01
CA ILE A 58 -2.60 -4.12 -2.07
C ILE A 58 -3.25 -5.14 -1.15
N TYR A 59 -2.81 -6.41 -1.18
CA TYR A 59 -3.36 -7.44 -0.29
C TYR A 59 -3.11 -7.14 1.19
N THR A 60 -1.92 -6.65 1.55
CA THR A 60 -1.60 -6.29 2.94
C THR A 60 -2.44 -5.12 3.44
N LEU A 61 -2.62 -4.09 2.61
CA LEU A 61 -3.45 -2.92 2.95
C LEU A 61 -4.91 -3.33 3.19
N VAL A 62 -5.48 -4.16 2.31
CA VAL A 62 -6.86 -4.63 2.46
C VAL A 62 -7.00 -5.54 3.68
N ALA A 63 -6.06 -6.44 3.94
CA ALA A 63 -6.07 -7.27 5.14
C ALA A 63 -6.05 -6.43 6.43
N GLY A 64 -5.23 -5.37 6.47
CA GLY A 64 -5.21 -4.42 7.58
C GLY A 64 -6.55 -3.68 7.76
N MET A 65 -7.20 -3.28 6.66
CA MET A 65 -8.53 -2.68 6.70
C MET A 65 -9.60 -3.68 7.19
N GLN A 66 -9.52 -4.95 6.77
CA GLN A 66 -10.44 -6.01 7.21
C GLN A 66 -10.27 -6.36 8.69
N ALA A 67 -9.05 -6.33 9.22
CA ALA A 67 -8.79 -6.53 10.64
C ALA A 67 -9.35 -5.39 11.53
N HIS A 68 -9.62 -4.22 10.94
CA HIS A 68 -9.99 -3.00 11.64
C HIS A 68 -11.19 -2.27 11.00
N THR A 69 -12.26 -3.00 10.71
CA THR A 69 -13.45 -2.47 10.01
C THR A 69 -14.12 -1.29 10.70
N THR A 70 -14.00 -1.18 12.03
CA THR A 70 -14.62 -0.11 12.82
C THR A 70 -13.71 1.08 13.10
N VAL A 71 -12.43 1.02 12.69
CA VAL A 71 -11.46 2.09 12.93
C VAL A 71 -11.42 3.03 11.72
N ALA A 72 -12.17 4.13 11.80
CA ALA A 72 -12.31 5.08 10.70
C ALA A 72 -10.97 5.57 10.12
N ALA A 73 -9.99 5.87 10.98
CA ALA A 73 -8.67 6.31 10.55
C ALA A 73 -7.91 5.27 9.71
N ILE A 74 -8.15 3.97 9.94
CA ILE A 74 -7.55 2.90 9.13
C ILE A 74 -8.28 2.80 7.79
N GLN A 75 -9.60 2.90 7.79
CA GLN A 75 -10.38 2.86 6.54
C GLN A 75 -10.03 4.03 5.61
N GLU A 76 -9.95 5.24 6.16
CA GLU A 76 -9.59 6.45 5.41
C GLU A 76 -8.16 6.35 4.84
N ARG A 77 -7.18 5.99 5.67
CA ARG A 77 -5.78 5.88 5.22
C ARG A 77 -5.58 4.73 4.24
N GLY A 78 -6.24 3.60 4.48
CA GLY A 78 -6.19 2.45 3.59
C GLY A 78 -6.74 2.80 2.21
N ALA A 79 -7.94 3.38 2.16
CA ALA A 79 -8.56 3.83 0.91
C ALA A 79 -7.70 4.88 0.17
N ALA A 80 -7.18 5.89 0.88
CA ALA A 80 -6.30 6.89 0.29
C ALA A 80 -5.01 6.27 -0.27
N THR A 81 -4.41 5.31 0.44
CA THR A 81 -3.18 4.63 0.01
C THR A 81 -3.42 3.76 -1.22
N ILE A 82 -4.52 2.99 -1.25
CA ILE A 82 -4.92 2.20 -2.42
C ILE A 82 -5.21 3.12 -3.62
N GLY A 83 -5.88 4.26 -3.39
CA GLY A 83 -6.07 5.29 -4.41
C GLY A 83 -4.75 5.77 -4.99
N ASN A 84 -3.77 6.10 -4.15
CA ASN A 84 -2.45 6.54 -4.59
C ASN A 84 -1.72 5.46 -5.41
N LEU A 85 -1.80 4.20 -4.99
CA LEU A 85 -1.23 3.07 -5.74
C LEU A 85 -1.89 2.89 -7.10
N THR A 86 -3.21 3.11 -7.20
CA THR A 86 -3.98 2.86 -8.44
C THR A 86 -4.09 4.06 -9.38
N SER A 87 -3.64 5.25 -8.96
CA SER A 87 -3.90 6.54 -9.64
C SER A 87 -2.99 6.89 -10.84
N SER A 88 -2.00 6.08 -11.20
CA SER A 88 -1.12 6.45 -12.34
C SER A 88 -1.78 6.17 -13.70
N THR A 89 -1.18 6.75 -14.75
CA THR A 89 -1.64 6.65 -16.15
C THR A 89 -0.88 5.59 -16.95
N ASP A 90 -0.12 4.72 -16.29
CA ASP A 90 0.59 3.61 -16.95
C ASP A 90 -0.30 2.37 -17.10
N ASP A 91 0.07 1.47 -18.01
CA ASP A 91 -0.65 0.20 -18.23
C ASP A 91 -0.71 -0.65 -16.95
N ALA A 92 0.29 -0.52 -16.08
CA ALA A 92 0.33 -1.20 -14.80
C ALA A 92 -0.75 -0.69 -13.81
N ALA A 93 -1.30 0.51 -14.01
CA ALA A 93 -2.41 1.03 -13.21
C ALA A 93 -3.69 0.18 -13.37
N ILE A 94 -3.91 -0.38 -14.57
CA ILE A 94 -5.02 -1.31 -14.83
C ILE A 94 -4.83 -2.58 -14.00
N SER A 95 -3.60 -3.12 -13.99
CA SER A 95 -3.25 -4.29 -13.16
C SER A 95 -3.47 -4.03 -11.68
N ARG A 96 -3.04 -2.86 -11.17
CA ARG A 96 -3.24 -2.47 -9.76
C ARG A 96 -4.72 -2.33 -9.40
N LYS A 97 -5.56 -1.77 -10.29
CA LYS A 97 -7.02 -1.71 -10.08
C LYS A 97 -7.63 -3.10 -10.02
N HIS A 98 -7.22 -4.01 -10.90
CA HIS A 98 -7.68 -5.40 -10.87
C HIS A 98 -7.26 -6.12 -9.58
N LEU A 99 -6.04 -5.88 -9.09
CA LEU A 99 -5.56 -6.43 -7.82
C LEU A 99 -6.37 -5.89 -6.64
N ALA A 100 -6.66 -4.59 -6.60
CA ALA A 100 -7.49 -3.99 -5.56
C ALA A 100 -8.88 -4.63 -5.50
N ALA A 101 -9.53 -4.79 -6.65
CA ALA A 101 -10.82 -5.49 -6.75
C ALA A 101 -10.72 -6.95 -6.29
N LYS A 102 -9.65 -7.68 -6.64
CA LYS A 102 -9.42 -9.07 -6.19
C LYS A 102 -9.14 -9.19 -4.69
N ALA A 103 -8.52 -8.17 -4.10
CA ALA A 103 -8.26 -8.13 -2.67
C ALA A 103 -9.53 -7.81 -1.86
N GLY A 104 -10.58 -7.27 -2.49
CA GLY A 104 -11.83 -6.87 -1.85
C GLY A 104 -11.86 -5.42 -1.39
N ALA A 105 -11.07 -4.55 -2.03
CA ALA A 105 -11.12 -3.09 -1.85
C ALA A 105 -12.29 -2.44 -2.60
#